data_AF-A0A023FMJ6-F1
#
_entry.id   AF-A0A023FMJ6-F1
#
_cell.length_a   1.000
_cell.length_b   1.000
_cell.length_c   1.000
_cell.angle_alpha   90.00
_cell.angle_beta   90.00
_cell.angle_gamma   90.00
#
_symmetry.space_group_name_H-M   'P 1'
#
loop_
_entity.id
_entity.type
_entity.pdbx_description
1 polymer ?
#
loop_
_entity_poly.entity_id
_entity_poly.type
_entity_poly.pdbx_seq_one_letter_code
_entity_poly.pdbx_strand_id
1 'polypeptide(L)'
;MRGAFKPSPYGLQRKQDDTHREWQTMRSFVTENWKWLLLHPLLGRATALIAPSALPVFYATYSSLFVSLRLSWKVAVTFLCQHAIFYATTALHIPAATYAVAVLMIVVKRFVGTDVLHTVFYQYGPTRFTVSYIAFQWNILRGLSYSVDFIRAERLKPQEER
;
A
#
# COMPACT_ATOMS: atom_id res chain seq x y z
N MET A 1 20.25 25.98 -15.09
CA MET A 1 20.34 24.54 -14.71
C MET A 1 21.52 24.26 -13.75
N ARG A 2 21.77 25.09 -12.73
CA ARG A 2 22.77 24.79 -11.68
C ARG A 2 22.02 24.23 -10.47
N GLY A 3 22.14 22.94 -10.20
CA GLY A 3 21.49 22.28 -9.05
C GLY A 3 20.88 20.90 -9.33
N ALA A 4 20.84 20.44 -10.59
CA ALA A 4 20.17 19.20 -10.97
C ALA A 4 20.89 17.93 -10.50
N PHE A 5 22.22 17.96 -10.41
CA PHE A 5 23.03 16.80 -10.04
C PHE A 5 23.85 17.08 -8.79
N LYS A 6 23.55 16.38 -7.70
CA LYS A 6 24.25 16.52 -6.40
C LYS A 6 25.20 15.34 -6.14
N PRO A 7 26.26 15.54 -5.34
CA PRO A 7 27.09 14.43 -4.87
C PRO A 7 26.25 13.39 -4.14
N SER A 8 26.53 12.11 -4.38
CA SER A 8 25.81 11.03 -3.69
C SER A 8 26.16 11.02 -2.20
N PRO A 9 25.16 11.03 -1.28
CA PRO A 9 25.41 10.90 0.16
C PRO A 9 25.92 9.50 0.53
N TYR A 10 25.91 8.56 -0.41
CA TYR A 10 26.35 7.17 -0.23
C TYR A 10 27.80 6.94 -0.66
N GLY A 11 28.58 8.00 -0.92
CA GLY A 11 29.99 7.88 -1.34
C GLY A 11 30.18 7.41 -2.79
N LEU A 12 29.13 7.41 -3.61
CA LEU A 12 29.22 7.04 -5.02
C LEU A 12 29.79 8.21 -5.85
N GLN A 13 30.73 7.91 -6.76
CA GLN A 13 31.34 8.91 -7.64
C GLN A 13 30.34 9.52 -8.63
N ARG A 14 29.27 8.79 -8.97
CA ARG A 14 28.21 9.26 -9.87
C ARG A 14 27.33 10.30 -9.16
N LYS A 15 27.21 11.50 -9.75
CA LYS A 15 26.28 12.52 -9.26
C LYS A 15 24.84 12.03 -9.42
N GLN A 16 24.04 12.21 -8.39
CA GLN A 16 22.64 11.81 -8.37
C GLN A 16 21.77 12.94 -8.91
N ASP A 17 20.85 12.60 -9.81
CA ASP A 17 19.77 13.53 -10.19
C ASP A 17 18.88 13.79 -8.96
N ASP A 18 18.84 15.05 -8.56
CA ASP A 18 18.07 15.54 -7.40
C ASP A 18 16.97 16.52 -7.86
N THR A 19 16.61 16.51 -9.15
CA THR A 19 15.49 17.32 -9.67
C THR A 19 14.14 16.64 -9.49
N HIS A 20 14.12 15.31 -9.35
CA HIS A 20 12.88 14.56 -9.29
C HIS A 20 12.29 14.54 -7.88
N ARG A 21 11.22 15.32 -7.68
CA ARG A 21 10.54 15.47 -6.38
C ARG A 21 10.04 14.15 -5.79
N GLU A 22 9.49 13.25 -6.61
CA GLU A 22 9.01 11.94 -6.13
C GLU A 22 10.14 11.09 -5.57
N TRP A 23 11.30 11.10 -6.24
CA TRP A 23 12.50 10.41 -5.78
C TRP A 23 13.00 10.96 -4.45
N GLN A 24 13.02 12.29 -4.29
CA GLN A 24 13.38 12.93 -3.02
C GLN A 24 12.42 12.55 -1.90
N THR A 25 11.11 12.59 -2.17
CA THR A 25 10.07 12.22 -1.21
C THR A 25 10.20 10.77 -0.77
N MET A 26 10.37 9.83 -1.71
CA MET A 26 10.51 8.42 -1.38
C MET A 26 11.82 8.14 -0.63
N ARG A 27 12.92 8.77 -1.04
CA ARG A 27 14.21 8.68 -0.33
C ARG A 27 14.08 9.16 1.11
N SER A 28 13.50 10.36 1.33
CA SER A 28 13.27 10.91 2.68
C SER A 28 12.45 9.95 3.53
N PHE A 29 11.33 9.45 2.97
CA PHE A 29 10.46 8.53 3.67
C PHE A 29 11.20 7.23 4.04
N VAL A 30 11.93 6.62 3.11
CA VAL A 30 12.70 5.40 3.39
C VAL A 30 13.76 5.66 4.46
N THR A 31 14.51 6.76 4.35
CA THR A 31 15.55 7.10 5.34
C THR A 31 14.99 7.41 6.72
N GLU A 32 13.79 7.98 6.83
CA GLU A 32 13.14 8.24 8.13
C GLU A 32 12.54 6.96 8.75
N ASN A 33 12.22 5.96 7.92
CA ASN A 33 11.46 4.78 8.31
C ASN A 33 12.25 3.47 8.19
N TRP A 34 13.54 3.53 7.89
CA TRP A 34 14.37 2.36 7.56
C TRP A 34 14.31 1.26 8.63
N LYS A 35 14.27 1.64 9.92
CA LYS A 35 14.16 0.67 11.03
C LYS A 35 12.87 -0.15 10.93
N TRP A 36 11.74 0.50 10.66
CA TRP A 36 10.48 -0.20 10.43
C TRP A 36 10.55 -1.07 9.19
N LEU A 37 11.10 -0.55 8.10
CA LEU A 37 11.20 -1.30 6.85
C LEU A 37 12.09 -2.55 6.96
N LEU A 38 13.14 -2.51 7.79
CA LEU A 38 13.99 -3.67 8.07
C LEU A 38 13.40 -4.64 9.09
N LEU A 39 12.72 -4.12 10.12
CA LEU A 39 12.09 -4.97 11.13
C LEU A 39 10.96 -5.82 10.53
N HIS A 40 10.23 -5.29 9.56
CA HIS A 40 9.12 -5.99 8.93
C HIS A 40 9.49 -7.39 8.36
N PRO A 41 10.47 -7.54 7.45
CA PRO A 41 10.85 -8.85 6.92
C PRO A 41 11.54 -9.73 7.97
N LEU A 42 12.29 -9.16 8.92
CA LEU A 42 12.95 -9.92 9.99
C LEU A 42 11.93 -10.57 10.92
N LEU A 43 10.99 -9.76 11.44
CA LEU A 43 9.93 -10.23 12.31
C LEU A 43 8.97 -11.15 11.54
N GLY A 44 8.63 -10.81 10.29
CA GLY A 44 7.78 -11.67 9.45
C GLY A 44 8.40 -13.05 9.23
N ARG A 45 9.73 -13.13 9.00
CA ARG A 45 10.43 -14.42 8.89
C ARG A 45 10.48 -15.17 10.21
N ALA A 46 10.70 -14.48 11.32
CA ALA A 46 10.66 -15.10 12.64
C ALA A 46 9.26 -15.67 12.96
N THR A 47 8.21 -14.90 12.68
CA THR A 47 6.81 -15.37 12.83
C THR A 47 6.53 -16.56 11.93
N ALA A 48 6.99 -16.55 10.67
CA ALA A 48 6.80 -17.68 9.76
C ALA A 48 7.50 -18.96 10.23
N LEU A 49 8.61 -18.86 10.98
CA LEU A 49 9.33 -20.02 11.52
C LEU A 49 8.71 -20.54 12.82
N ILE A 50 8.26 -19.64 13.70
CA ILE A 50 7.79 -20.00 15.05
C ILE A 50 6.28 -20.30 15.06
N ALA A 51 5.49 -19.49 14.37
CA ALA A 51 4.03 -19.55 14.36
C ALA A 51 3.47 -19.19 12.98
N PRO A 52 3.55 -20.10 11.99
CA PRO A 52 3.10 -19.84 10.62
C PRO A 52 1.64 -19.39 10.53
N SER A 53 0.76 -19.93 11.40
CA SER A 53 -0.66 -19.57 11.46
C SER A 53 -0.90 -18.12 11.90
N ALA A 54 0.01 -17.52 12.68
CA ALA A 54 -0.08 -16.13 13.12
C ALA A 54 0.42 -15.13 12.06
N LEU A 55 1.06 -15.61 10.99
CA LEU A 55 1.68 -14.77 9.97
C LEU A 55 0.72 -13.77 9.30
N PRO A 56 -0.52 -14.14 8.92
CA PRO A 56 -1.47 -13.18 8.35
C PRO A 56 -1.83 -12.06 9.33
N VAL A 57 -2.02 -12.41 10.61
CA VAL A 57 -2.33 -11.45 11.68
C VAL A 57 -1.13 -10.52 11.89
N PHE A 58 0.08 -11.06 11.95
CA PHE A 58 1.31 -10.27 12.03
C PHE A 58 1.41 -9.23 10.91
N TYR A 59 1.23 -9.65 9.64
CA TYR A 59 1.30 -8.73 8.51
C TYR A 59 0.24 -7.63 8.58
N ALA A 60 -1.00 -7.99 8.94
CA ALA A 60 -2.09 -7.04 9.08
C ALA A 60 -1.82 -6.03 10.21
N THR A 61 -1.44 -6.51 11.39
CA THR A 61 -1.17 -5.67 12.56
C THR A 61 0.05 -4.78 12.34
N TYR A 62 1.16 -5.35 11.87
CA TYR A 62 2.39 -4.60 11.64
C TYR A 62 2.19 -3.50 10.59
N SER A 63 1.56 -3.84 9.45
CA SER A 63 1.29 -2.88 8.39
C SER A 63 0.33 -1.78 8.84
N SER A 64 -0.73 -2.14 9.57
CA SER A 64 -1.69 -1.16 10.10
C SER A 64 -1.07 -0.24 11.13
N LEU A 65 -0.22 -0.78 12.01
CA LEU A 65 0.52 -0.01 13.00
C LEU A 65 1.51 0.95 12.33
N PHE A 66 2.28 0.46 11.36
CA PHE A 66 3.21 1.27 10.59
C PHE A 66 2.49 2.44 9.89
N VAL A 67 1.40 2.16 9.17
CA VAL A 67 0.62 3.21 8.48
C VAL A 67 0.03 4.21 9.48
N SER A 68 -0.52 3.72 10.59
CA SER A 68 -1.12 4.59 11.61
C SER A 68 -0.12 5.54 12.24
N LEU A 69 1.07 5.04 12.59
CA LEU A 69 2.11 5.80 13.28
C LEU A 69 2.92 6.71 12.33
N ARG A 70 3.16 6.27 11.08
CA ARG A 70 4.09 6.95 10.16
C ARG A 70 3.41 7.80 9.10
N LEU A 71 2.15 7.49 8.77
CA LEU A 71 1.34 8.28 7.85
C LEU A 71 0.24 9.01 8.63
N SER A 72 -0.80 8.29 9.03
CA SER A 72 -1.89 8.74 9.90
C SER A 72 -2.82 7.57 10.19
N TRP A 73 -3.46 7.56 11.36
CA TRP A 73 -4.54 6.61 11.67
C TRP A 73 -5.70 6.68 10.66
N LYS A 74 -6.01 7.88 10.12
CA LYS A 74 -7.06 8.04 9.09
C LYS A 74 -6.71 7.32 7.79
N VAL A 75 -5.44 7.34 7.41
CA VAL A 75 -4.91 6.60 6.26
C VAL A 75 -5.05 5.11 6.50
N ALA A 76 -4.71 4.63 7.69
CA ALA A 76 -4.85 3.22 8.05
C ALA A 76 -6.30 2.74 7.96
N VAL A 77 -7.25 3.49 8.53
CA VAL A 77 -8.68 3.19 8.42
C VAL A 77 -9.13 3.14 6.97
N THR A 78 -8.69 4.11 6.14
CA THR A 78 -9.02 4.14 4.72
C THR A 78 -8.52 2.89 3.99
N PHE A 79 -7.30 2.44 4.25
CA PHE A 79 -6.75 1.22 3.65
C PHE A 79 -7.50 -0.03 4.11
N LEU A 80 -7.85 -0.11 5.40
CA LEU A 80 -8.67 -1.21 5.91
C LEU A 80 -10.05 -1.25 5.25
N CYS A 81 -10.68 -0.08 5.04
CA CYS A 81 -11.94 0.01 4.30
C CYS A 81 -11.79 -0.46 2.85
N GLN A 82 -10.71 -0.09 2.16
CA GLN A 82 -10.45 -0.60 0.79
C GLN A 82 -10.37 -2.13 0.78
N HIS A 83 -9.59 -2.72 1.69
CA HIS A 83 -9.47 -4.17 1.80
C HIS A 83 -10.81 -4.84 2.13
N ALA A 84 -11.59 -4.27 3.05
CA ALA A 84 -12.91 -4.81 3.41
C ALA A 84 -13.88 -4.78 2.22
N ILE A 85 -13.89 -3.72 1.42
CA ILE A 85 -14.72 -3.63 0.21
C ILE A 85 -14.31 -4.70 -0.80
N PHE A 86 -13.01 -4.87 -1.06
CA PHE A 86 -12.55 -5.93 -1.97
C PHE A 86 -12.90 -7.33 -1.44
N TYR A 87 -12.72 -7.57 -0.14
CA TYR A 87 -13.09 -8.85 0.48
C TYR A 87 -14.58 -9.15 0.34
N ALA A 88 -15.45 -8.19 0.67
CA ALA A 88 -16.90 -8.31 0.53
C ALA A 88 -17.32 -8.54 -0.93
N THR A 89 -16.69 -7.83 -1.87
CA THR A 89 -16.98 -7.98 -3.30
C THR A 89 -16.52 -9.34 -3.83
N THR A 90 -15.39 -9.84 -3.32
CA THR A 90 -14.85 -11.16 -3.68
C THR A 90 -15.81 -12.28 -3.26
N ALA A 91 -16.47 -12.14 -2.11
CA ALA A 91 -17.46 -13.10 -1.61
C ALA A 91 -18.66 -13.29 -2.56
N LEU A 92 -18.92 -12.35 -3.46
CA LEU A 92 -19.96 -12.48 -4.48
C LEU A 92 -19.56 -13.44 -5.62
N HIS A 93 -18.28 -13.81 -5.74
CA HIS A 93 -17.75 -14.68 -6.80
C HIS A 93 -17.99 -14.18 -8.25
N ILE A 94 -18.23 -12.87 -8.41
CA ILE A 94 -18.46 -12.20 -9.71
C ILE A 94 -17.24 -11.35 -10.07
N PRO A 95 -16.40 -11.76 -11.04
CA PRO A 95 -15.22 -11.00 -11.44
C PRO A 95 -15.54 -9.58 -11.95
N ALA A 96 -16.66 -9.41 -12.65
CA ALA A 96 -17.08 -8.11 -13.15
C ALA A 96 -17.30 -7.09 -12.01
N ALA A 97 -17.83 -7.54 -10.86
CA ALA A 97 -18.05 -6.68 -9.70
C ALA A 97 -16.72 -6.19 -9.10
N THR A 98 -15.68 -7.03 -9.08
CA THR A 98 -14.37 -6.66 -8.53
C THR A 98 -13.67 -5.63 -9.42
N TYR A 99 -13.80 -5.75 -10.74
CA TYR A 99 -13.32 -4.72 -11.68
C TYR A 99 -14.10 -3.41 -11.53
N ALA A 100 -15.44 -3.49 -11.42
CA ALA A 100 -16.29 -2.31 -11.25
C ALA A 100 -15.92 -1.52 -9.98
N VAL A 101 -15.70 -2.22 -8.87
CA VAL A 101 -15.24 -1.61 -7.60
C VAL A 101 -13.88 -0.94 -7.76
N ALA A 102 -12.93 -1.59 -8.43
CA ALA A 102 -11.60 -1.00 -8.67
C ALA A 102 -11.70 0.29 -9.50
N VAL A 103 -12.50 0.28 -10.58
CA VAL A 103 -12.76 1.46 -11.40
C VAL A 103 -13.43 2.56 -10.58
N LEU A 104 -14.46 2.22 -9.80
CA LEU A 104 -15.17 3.16 -8.93
C LEU A 104 -14.20 3.83 -7.94
N MET A 105 -13.31 3.07 -7.29
CA MET A 105 -12.32 3.63 -6.37
C MET A 105 -11.33 4.58 -7.06
N ILE A 106 -10.92 4.28 -8.30
CA ILE A 106 -10.06 5.17 -9.10
C ILE A 106 -10.80 6.46 -9.47
N VAL A 107 -12.06 6.35 -9.89
CA VAL A 107 -12.93 7.48 -10.21
C VAL A 107 -13.16 8.35 -8.97
N VAL A 108 -13.56 7.76 -7.84
CA VAL A 108 -13.72 8.46 -6.55
C VAL A 108 -12.42 9.15 -6.16
N LYS A 109 -11.28 8.47 -6.26
CA LYS A 109 -9.97 9.09 -5.99
C LYS A 109 -9.72 10.33 -6.87
N ARG A 110 -10.13 10.30 -8.13
CA ARG A 110 -9.94 11.43 -9.07
C ARG A 110 -10.85 12.61 -8.74
N PHE A 111 -12.11 12.37 -8.40
CA PHE A 111 -13.11 13.42 -8.16
C PHE A 111 -13.17 13.92 -6.71
N VAL A 112 -13.02 13.02 -5.73
CA VAL A 112 -12.99 13.32 -4.28
C VAL A 112 -11.56 13.65 -3.80
N GLY A 113 -10.58 13.49 -4.69
CA GLY A 113 -9.16 13.75 -4.45
C GLY A 113 -8.83 15.20 -4.05
N THR A 114 -9.68 16.16 -4.41
CA THR A 114 -9.43 17.58 -4.19
C THR A 114 -9.66 18.04 -2.75
N ASP A 115 -10.68 17.51 -2.05
CA ASP A 115 -11.04 18.01 -0.72
C ASP A 115 -10.85 16.98 0.40
N VAL A 116 -11.48 15.81 0.30
CA VAL A 116 -11.53 14.85 1.43
C VAL A 116 -10.23 14.06 1.53
N LEU A 117 -9.74 13.49 0.41
CA LEU A 117 -8.47 12.75 0.44
C LEU A 117 -7.28 13.67 0.70
N HIS A 118 -7.37 14.92 0.25
CA HIS A 118 -6.36 15.92 0.58
C HIS A 118 -6.37 16.20 2.09
N THR A 119 -7.54 16.41 2.70
CA THR A 119 -7.65 16.59 4.16
C THR A 119 -7.14 15.37 4.95
N VAL A 120 -7.43 14.15 4.49
CA VAL A 120 -7.02 12.91 5.16
C VAL A 120 -5.52 12.66 5.04
N PHE A 121 -4.92 12.96 3.88
CA PHE A 121 -3.52 12.61 3.59
C PHE A 121 -2.52 13.77 3.78
N TYR A 122 -2.97 15.03 3.71
CA TYR A 122 -2.10 16.22 3.76
C TYR A 122 -1.87 16.77 5.17
N GLN A 123 -2.65 16.32 6.15
CA GLN A 123 -2.62 16.81 7.54
C GLN A 123 -1.21 16.76 8.19
N TYR A 124 -0.30 15.94 7.68
CA TYR A 124 1.05 15.75 8.23
C TYR A 124 2.19 16.05 7.25
N GLY A 125 1.90 16.76 6.15
CA GLY A 125 2.89 17.26 5.20
C GLY A 125 3.00 16.49 3.87
N PRO A 126 3.73 17.07 2.90
CA PRO A 126 3.72 16.64 1.50
C PRO A 126 4.30 15.23 1.28
N THR A 127 5.34 14.85 2.03
CA THR A 127 5.97 13.52 1.91
C THR A 127 4.99 12.40 2.26
N ARG A 128 4.29 12.53 3.40
CA ARG A 128 3.31 11.54 3.85
C ARG A 128 2.09 11.51 2.94
N PHE A 129 1.66 12.66 2.43
CA PHE A 129 0.61 12.76 1.42
C PHE A 129 0.95 11.94 0.18
N THR A 130 2.11 12.19 -0.44
CA THR A 130 2.54 11.49 -1.66
C THR A 130 2.65 9.99 -1.44
N VAL A 131 3.26 9.56 -0.33
CA VAL A 131 3.40 8.13 -0.01
C VAL A 131 2.03 7.48 0.20
N SER A 132 1.12 8.13 0.94
CA SER A 132 -0.24 7.63 1.15
C SER A 132 -1.02 7.54 -0.16
N TYR A 133 -0.87 8.52 -1.04
CA TYR A 133 -1.55 8.58 -2.33
C TYR A 133 -1.09 7.47 -3.29
N ILE A 134 0.21 7.17 -3.32
CA ILE A 134 0.78 6.07 -4.08
C ILE A 134 0.32 4.73 -3.48
N ALA A 135 0.43 4.57 -2.16
CA ALA A 135 0.02 3.36 -1.46
C ALA A 135 -1.48 3.07 -1.64
N PHE A 136 -2.34 4.09 -1.65
CA PHE A 136 -3.77 3.95 -1.91
C PHE A 136 -4.05 3.30 -3.28
N GLN A 137 -3.31 3.71 -4.32
CA GLN A 137 -3.44 3.11 -5.65
C GLN A 137 -2.92 1.68 -5.68
N TRP A 138 -1.81 1.44 -5.00
CA TRP A 138 -1.23 0.11 -4.89
C TRP A 138 -2.17 -0.86 -4.16
N ASN A 139 -2.90 -0.39 -3.15
CA ASN A 139 -3.91 -1.19 -2.45
C ASN A 139 -5.10 -1.56 -3.33
N ILE A 140 -5.54 -0.67 -4.24
CA ILE A 140 -6.56 -1.01 -5.24
C ILE A 140 -6.08 -2.16 -6.12
N LEU A 141 -4.85 -2.07 -6.63
CA LEU A 141 -4.28 -3.11 -7.50
C LEU A 141 -4.10 -4.44 -6.76
N ARG A 142 -3.60 -4.41 -5.52
CA ARG A 142 -3.49 -5.61 -4.67
C ARG A 142 -4.85 -6.24 -4.35
N GLY A 143 -5.84 -5.41 -4.01
CA GLY A 143 -7.21 -5.86 -3.74
C GLY A 143 -7.83 -6.52 -4.96
N LEU A 144 -7.67 -5.91 -6.14
CA LEU A 144 -8.14 -6.47 -7.40
C LEU A 144 -7.46 -7.80 -7.74
N SER A 145 -6.12 -7.88 -7.60
CA SER A 145 -5.37 -9.12 -7.83
C SER A 145 -5.90 -10.23 -6.92
N TYR A 146 -5.99 -9.96 -5.61
CA TYR A 146 -6.54 -10.91 -4.63
C TYR A 146 -7.93 -11.41 -5.05
N SER A 147 -8.83 -10.49 -5.40
CA SER A 147 -10.19 -10.84 -5.79
C SER A 147 -10.24 -11.74 -7.02
N VAL A 148 -9.47 -11.41 -8.06
CA VAL A 148 -9.44 -12.18 -9.31
C VAL A 148 -8.82 -13.55 -9.08
N ASP A 149 -7.70 -13.61 -8.36
CA ASP A 149 -6.98 -14.85 -8.07
C ASP A 149 -7.84 -15.79 -7.21
N PHE A 150 -8.53 -15.26 -6.19
CA PHE A 150 -9.43 -16.02 -5.34
C PHE A 150 -10.61 -16.59 -6.12
N ILE A 151 -11.31 -15.76 -6.90
CA ILE A 151 -12.48 -16.22 -7.68
C ILE A 151 -12.05 -17.26 -8.72
N ARG A 152 -10.87 -17.09 -9.33
CA ARG A 152 -10.32 -18.06 -10.26
C ARG A 152 -9.99 -19.38 -9.56
N ALA A 153 -9.38 -19.34 -8.39
CA ALA A 153 -9.07 -20.53 -7.61
C ALA A 153 -10.33 -21.30 -7.20
N GLU A 154 -11.38 -20.61 -6.74
CA GLU A 154 -12.66 -21.24 -6.40
C GLU A 154 -13.34 -21.89 -7.61
N ARG A 155 -13.28 -21.26 -8.79
CA ARG A 155 -13.82 -21.85 -10.04
C ARG A 155 -13.08 -23.10 -10.50
N LEU A 156 -11.81 -23.25 -10.12
CA LEU A 156 -10.96 -24.38 -10.52
C LEU A 156 -11.02 -25.55 -9.53
N LYS A 157 -11.72 -25.42 -8.40
CA LYS A 157 -11.92 -26.55 -7.47
C LYS A 157 -12.76 -27.64 -8.16
N PRO A 158 -12.35 -28.92 -8.11
CA PRO A 158 -13.13 -30.03 -8.65
C PRO A 158 -14.54 -30.08 -8.03
N GLN A 159 -15.56 -30.35 -8.84
CA GLN A 159 -16.97 -30.54 -8.43
C GLN A 159 -17.20 -31.89 -7.70
N GLU A 160 -16.30 -32.34 -6.81
CA GLU A 160 -16.43 -33.68 -6.18
C GLU A 160 -17.09 -33.71 -4.80
N GLU A 161 -17.60 -32.58 -4.29
CA GLU A 161 -18.35 -32.57 -3.02
C GLU A 161 -19.72 -31.87 -3.16
N ARG A 162 -20.63 -32.49 -3.92
CA ARG A 162 -22.07 -32.24 -3.82
C ARG A 162 -22.87 -33.53 -3.83
#